data_AF-K2FKR4-F1
#
_entry.id   AF-K2FKR4-F1
#
_cell.length_a   1.000
_cell.length_b   1.000
_cell.length_c   1.000
_cell.angle_alpha   90.00
_cell.angle_beta   90.00
_cell.angle_gamma   90.00
#
_symmetry.space_group_name_H-M   'P 1'
#
loop_
_entity.id
_entity.type
_entity.pdbx_description
1 polymer ?
#
loop_
_entity_poly.entity_id
_entity_poly.type
_entity_poly.pdbx_seq_one_letter_code
_entity_poly.pdbx_strand_id
1 'polypeptide(L)'
;MIKRLLDIIIASIALILLSPLYAFVAYKVKKNLGSPVLFRQVRPGLHGKPFEMIKFRTMKDAVDKQGNPLPDSERLTPFGQMLRSTSLDEMPELWNV
;
A
#
# COMPACT_ATOMS: atom_id res chain seq x y z
N MET A 1 -15.16 -2.26 23.05
CA MET A 1 -15.89 -3.27 22.25
C MET A 1 -16.72 -2.65 21.14
N ILE A 2 -17.66 -1.74 21.45
CA ILE A 2 -18.53 -1.08 20.43
C ILE A 2 -17.72 -0.38 19.33
N LYS A 3 -16.70 0.40 19.70
CA LYS A 3 -15.79 1.05 18.74
C LYS A 3 -15.17 0.04 17.77
N ARG A 4 -14.63 -1.08 18.28
CA ARG A 4 -14.01 -2.11 17.45
C ARG A 4 -14.98 -2.73 16.46
N LEU A 5 -16.21 -3.01 16.90
CA LEU A 5 -17.24 -3.55 16.03
C LEU A 5 -17.63 -2.55 14.93
N LEU A 6 -17.77 -1.27 15.29
CA LEU A 6 -18.06 -0.21 14.34
C LEU A 6 -16.94 -0.04 13.30
N ASP A 7 -15.68 -0.03 13.74
CA ASP A 7 -14.51 0.06 12.87
C ASP A 7 -14.50 -1.08 11.84
N ILE A 8 -14.74 -2.33 12.28
CA ILE A 8 -14.80 -3.50 11.39
C ILE A 8 -15.95 -3.40 10.38
N ILE A 9 -17.15 -2.98 10.81
CA ILE A 9 -18.31 -2.85 9.93
C ILE A 9 -18.05 -1.79 8.85
N ILE A 10 -17.57 -0.61 9.25
CA ILE A 10 -17.29 0.48 8.33
C ILE A 10 -16.16 0.09 7.36
N ALA A 11 -15.07 -0.51 7.86
CA ALA A 11 -13.97 -0.97 7.01
C ALA A 11 -14.43 -2.06 6.02
N SER A 12 -15.26 -3.01 6.46
CA SER A 12 -15.79 -4.06 5.59
C SER A 12 -16.67 -3.49 4.47
N ILE A 13 -17.57 -2.56 4.79
CA ILE A 13 -18.40 -1.88 3.79
C ILE A 13 -17.52 -1.08 2.82
N ALA A 14 -16.55 -0.33 3.34
CA ALA A 14 -15.63 0.45 2.51
C ALA A 14 -14.83 -0.45 1.57
N LEU A 15 -14.30 -1.60 2.03
CA LEU A 15 -13.57 -2.55 1.21
C LEU A 15 -14.42 -3.11 0.07
N ILE A 16 -15.70 -3.43 0.33
CA ILE A 16 -16.62 -3.93 -0.71
C ILE A 16 -16.89 -2.84 -1.75
N LEU A 17 -17.28 -1.65 -1.31
CA LEU A 17 -17.61 -0.54 -2.20
C LEU A 17 -16.40 -0.07 -3.02
N LEU A 18 -15.21 -0.06 -2.43
CA LEU A 18 -13.98 0.37 -3.08
C LEU A 18 -13.30 -0.76 -3.86
N SER A 19 -13.78 -2.02 -3.79
CA SER A 19 -13.15 -3.15 -4.47
C SER A 19 -12.88 -2.94 -5.98
N PRO A 20 -13.73 -2.26 -6.78
CA PRO A 20 -13.43 -1.99 -8.19
C PRO A 20 -12.24 -1.03 -8.35
N LEU A 21 -12.14 -0.02 -7.47
CA LEU A 21 -11.02 0.92 -7.44
C LEU A 21 -9.72 0.21 -7.05
N TYR A 22 -9.77 -0.68 -6.05
CA TYR A 22 -8.62 -1.49 -5.66
C TYR A 22 -8.12 -2.36 -6.81
N ALA A 23 -9.02 -3.04 -7.53
CA ALA A 23 -8.65 -3.85 -8.68
C ALA A 23 -8.01 -3.01 -9.80
N PHE A 24 -8.56 -1.81 -10.06
CA PHE A 24 -8.01 -0.89 -11.04
C PHE A 24 -6.62 -0.37 -10.66
N VAL A 25 -6.43 0.07 -9.42
CA VAL A 25 -5.14 0.55 -8.92
C VAL A 25 -4.14 -0.60 -8.90
N ALA A 26 -4.52 -1.80 -8.44
CA ALA A 26 -3.68 -2.99 -8.45
C ALA A 26 -3.18 -3.34 -9.86
N TYR A 27 -4.07 -3.28 -10.86
CA TYR A 27 -3.70 -3.48 -12.26
C TYR A 27 -2.70 -2.43 -12.75
N LYS A 28 -2.94 -1.14 -12.46
CA LYS A 28 -2.03 -0.05 -12.84
C LYS A 28 -0.67 -0.17 -12.16
N VAL A 29 -0.62 -0.52 -10.88
CA VAL A 29 0.62 -0.80 -10.15
C VAL A 29 1.37 -1.95 -10.81
N LYS A 30 0.70 -3.08 -11.07
CA LYS A 30 1.32 -4.22 -11.75
C LYS A 30 1.93 -3.84 -13.09
N LYS A 31 1.22 -3.03 -13.88
CA LYS A 31 1.65 -2.60 -15.21
C LYS A 31 2.83 -1.63 -15.18
N ASN A 32 2.87 -0.69 -14.23
CA ASN A 32 3.89 0.38 -14.20
C ASN A 32 5.12 0.04 -13.33
N LEU A 33 4.93 -0.75 -12.27
CA LEU A 33 5.94 -1.03 -11.24
C LEU A 33 6.31 -2.52 -11.14
N GLY A 34 5.55 -3.40 -11.80
CA GLY A 34 5.78 -4.84 -11.78
C GLY A 34 5.11 -5.53 -10.57
N SER A 35 5.63 -6.71 -10.21
CA SER A 35 5.16 -7.48 -9.07
C SER A 35 6.23 -7.52 -7.98
N PRO A 36 5.87 -7.62 -6.69
CA PRO A 36 4.51 -7.63 -6.12
C PRO A 36 3.79 -6.27 -6.18
N VAL A 37 2.45 -6.32 -6.20
CA VAL A 37 1.58 -5.13 -6.22
C VAL A 37 1.45 -4.48 -4.85
N LEU A 38 1.39 -5.29 -3.80
CA LEU A 38 1.31 -4.84 -2.42
C LEU A 38 2.69 -4.81 -1.78
N PHE A 39 2.90 -3.82 -0.94
CA PHE A 39 4.08 -3.65 -0.10
C PHE A 39 3.63 -3.70 1.36
N ARG A 40 4.45 -4.33 2.22
CA ARG A 40 4.19 -4.42 3.66
C ARG A 40 5.27 -3.70 4.43
N GLN A 41 4.88 -2.87 5.38
CA GLN A 41 5.78 -2.12 6.24
C GLN A 41 5.48 -2.40 7.71
N VAL A 42 6.48 -2.79 8.49
CA VAL A 42 6.32 -2.94 9.94
C VAL A 42 6.23 -1.56 10.58
N ARG A 43 5.17 -1.33 11.37
CA ARG A 43 4.95 -0.10 12.14
C ARG A 43 4.63 -0.43 13.60
N PRO A 44 5.02 0.43 14.57
CA PRO A 44 4.57 0.28 15.95
C PRO A 44 3.05 0.52 16.02
N GLY A 45 2.32 -0.41 16.61
CA GLY A 45 0.87 -0.34 16.81
C GLY A 45 0.47 -0.06 18.25
N LEU A 46 -0.73 -0.52 18.63
CA LEU A 46 -1.28 -0.34 19.96
C LEU A 46 -0.36 -0.93 21.04
N HIS A 47 -0.02 -0.13 22.05
CA HIS A 47 0.93 -0.47 23.12
C HIS A 47 2.33 -0.86 22.60
N GLY A 48 2.75 -0.31 21.45
CA GLY A 48 4.06 -0.59 20.87
C GLY A 48 4.18 -1.98 20.23
N LYS A 49 3.09 -2.75 20.15
CA LYS A 49 3.08 -4.04 19.46
C LYS A 49 3.23 -3.80 17.96
N PRO A 50 4.27 -4.31 17.29
CA PRO A 50 4.45 -4.11 15.85
C PRO A 50 3.32 -4.78 15.05
N PHE A 51 2.92 -4.16 13.95
CA PHE A 51 2.02 -4.76 12.95
C PHE A 51 2.51 -4.47 11.54
N GLU A 52 2.10 -5.32 10.59
CA GLU A 52 2.39 -5.12 9.17
C GLU A 52 1.32 -4.25 8.52
N MET A 53 1.67 -3.02 8.19
CA MET A 53 0.85 -2.10 7.41
C MET A 53 0.93 -2.45 5.92
N ILE A 54 -0.21 -2.61 5.27
CA ILE A 54 -0.31 -2.97 3.85
C ILE A 54 -0.54 -1.71 3.02
N LYS A 55 0.25 -1.52 1.96
CA LYS A 55 0.10 -0.42 0.99
C LYS A 55 0.24 -0.93 -0.45
N PHE A 56 -0.15 -0.14 -1.43
CA PHE A 56 0.30 -0.39 -2.81
C PHE A 56 1.78 -0.03 -2.97
N ARG A 57 2.51 -0.83 -3.75
CA ARG A 57 3.89 -0.54 -4.11
C ARG A 57 3.91 0.74 -4.95
N THR A 58 4.76 1.70 -4.55
CA THR A 58 4.96 2.98 -5.26
C THR A 58 6.37 3.12 -5.86
N MET A 59 7.28 2.22 -5.50
CA MET A 59 8.68 2.25 -5.93
C MET A 59 9.05 0.99 -6.70
N LYS A 60 9.94 1.13 -7.68
CA LYS A 60 10.51 0.01 -8.42
C LYS A 60 11.48 -0.78 -7.53
N ASP A 61 11.59 -2.06 -7.85
CA ASP A 61 12.58 -2.97 -7.28
C ASP A 61 13.86 -2.94 -8.12
N ALA A 62 14.48 -1.77 -8.19
CA ALA A 62 15.68 -1.55 -8.99
C ALA A 62 16.92 -1.63 -8.09
N VAL A 63 17.86 -2.49 -8.47
CA VAL A 63 19.12 -2.72 -7.78
C VAL A 63 20.29 -2.41 -8.69
N ASP A 64 21.42 -2.01 -8.11
CA ASP A 64 22.68 -1.82 -8.81
C ASP A 64 23.32 -3.19 -9.19
N LYS A 65 24.50 -3.14 -9.81
CA LYS A 65 25.25 -4.35 -10.21
C LYS A 65 25.74 -5.18 -9.02
N GLN A 66 25.77 -4.58 -7.82
CA GLN A 66 26.21 -5.18 -6.56
C GLN A 66 25.02 -5.71 -5.75
N GLY A 67 23.78 -5.52 -6.22
CA GLY A 67 22.56 -5.95 -5.55
C GLY A 67 22.02 -4.96 -4.51
N ASN A 68 22.60 -3.77 -4.39
CA ASN A 68 22.07 -2.75 -3.49
C ASN A 68 20.89 -2.04 -4.15
N PRO A 69 19.83 -1.69 -3.39
CA PRO A 69 18.73 -0.88 -3.93
C PRO A 69 19.25 0.46 -4.46
N LEU A 70 18.81 0.84 -5.66
CA LEU A 70 19.12 2.15 -6.23
C LEU A 70 18.53 3.28 -5.36
N PRO A 71 19.02 4.53 -5.52
CA PRO A 71 18.45 5.69 -4.86
C PRO A 71 16.95 5.86 -5.13
N ASP A 72 16.24 6.46 -4.18
CA ASP A 72 14.80 6.71 -4.28
C ASP A 72 14.42 7.52 -5.52
N SER A 73 15.27 8.46 -5.95
CA SER A 73 15.09 9.25 -7.17
C SER A 73 15.02 8.40 -8.44
N GLU A 74 15.67 7.24 -8.46
CA GLU A 74 15.68 6.31 -9.60
C GLU A 74 14.58 5.26 -9.50
N ARG A 75 14.12 4.97 -8.28
CA ARG A 75 13.08 3.96 -8.00
C ARG A 75 11.67 4.54 -8.01
N LEU A 76 11.50 5.82 -7.70
CA LEU A 76 10.21 6.49 -7.64
C LEU A 76 9.79 7.00 -9.02
N THR A 77 8.76 6.39 -9.59
CA THR A 77 8.24 6.76 -10.92
C THR A 77 7.23 7.91 -10.82
N PRO A 78 6.94 8.65 -11.91
CA PRO A 78 5.85 9.64 -11.92
C PRO A 78 4.50 9.05 -11.49
N PHE A 79 4.22 7.80 -11.87
CA PHE A 79 3.03 7.08 -11.42
C PHE A 79 3.07 6.80 -9.91
N GLY A 80 4.22 6.39 -9.38
CA GLY A 80 4.43 6.22 -7.94
C GLY A 80 4.30 7.52 -7.14
N GLN A 81 4.77 8.64 -7.69
CA GLN A 81 4.58 9.98 -7.10
C GLN A 81 3.10 10.36 -7.06
N MET A 82 2.38 10.15 -8.15
CA MET A 82 0.94 10.43 -8.23
C MET A 82 0.13 9.55 -7.25
N LEU A 83 0.49 8.28 -7.10
CA LEU A 83 -0.14 7.39 -6.11
C LEU A 83 0.00 7.95 -4.69
N ARG A 84 1.21 8.40 -4.33
CA ARG A 84 1.48 9.01 -3.02
C ARG A 84 0.77 10.34 -2.84
N SER A 85 0.75 11.20 -3.86
CA SER A 85 0.11 12.52 -3.77
C SER A 85 -1.41 12.45 -3.67
N THR A 86 -2.01 11.33 -4.08
CA THR A 86 -3.45 11.07 -3.98
C THR A 86 -3.82 10.17 -2.80
N SER A 87 -2.84 9.73 -1.99
CA SER A 87 -3.01 8.73 -0.92
C SER A 87 -3.66 7.42 -1.37
N LEU A 88 -3.69 7.16 -2.68
CA LEU A 88 -4.25 5.93 -3.23
C LEU A 88 -3.41 4.72 -2.83
N ASP A 89 -2.12 4.91 -2.56
CA ASP A 89 -1.24 3.85 -2.08
C ASP A 89 -1.55 3.38 -0.66
N GLU A 90 -2.17 4.23 0.16
CA GLU A 90 -2.54 3.94 1.55
C GLU A 90 -3.91 3.28 1.67
N MET A 91 -4.71 3.24 0.59
CA MET A 91 -6.03 2.60 0.63
C MET A 91 -6.01 1.19 1.24
N PRO A 92 -5.06 0.29 0.88
CA PRO A 92 -4.97 -1.06 1.46
C PRO A 92 -4.82 -1.13 2.98
N GLU A 93 -4.51 -0.02 3.65
CA GLU A 93 -4.49 0.05 5.12
C GLU A 93 -5.86 -0.20 5.74
N LEU A 94 -6.96 -0.08 4.98
CA LEU A 94 -8.29 -0.49 5.45
C LEU A 94 -8.36 -1.98 5.84
N TRP A 95 -7.50 -2.84 5.29
CA TRP A 95 -7.38 -4.23 5.76
C TRP A 95 -6.73 -4.36 7.15
N ASN A 96 -6.01 -3.33 7.60
CA ASN A 96 -5.37 -3.31 8.91
C ASN A 96 -6.30 -2.81 10.03
N VAL A 97 -7.48 -2.27 9.68
CA VAL A 97 -8.53 -1.90 10.63
C VAL A 97 -9.12 -3.15 11.24
#